data_AF-A0A7L4GV39-F1
#
_entry.id   AF-A0A7L4GV39-F1
#
_cell.length_a   1.000
_cell.length_b   1.000
_cell.length_c   1.000
_cell.angle_alpha   90.00
_cell.angle_beta   90.00
_cell.angle_gamma   90.00
#
_symmetry.space_group_name_H-M   'P 1'
#
loop_
_entity.id
_entity.type
_entity.pdbx_description
1 polymer ?
#
loop_
_entity_poly.entity_id
_entity_poly.type
_entity_poly.pdbx_seq_one_letter_code
_entity_poly.pdbx_strand_id
1 'polypeptide(L)'
;QDKGTKMTEFWLISAPGEKTCQQTWEKLHAATTKNNNLSTNSKFNIPDLKVGTLDVLVGLSDELAKLDAFVEGVVKKVAQYMADVLEDSKDKVQENLLANGGKVLTTIKIVGTEKSFKNYPSSSDTVPFLFIFKGVNQIDNDLNLRASAYNNLKGNLQNLERKNAGSLLTRSLADIVKKEDFVLDSEYLVTLLVIVPKISYNDWVKQYETLAEMVVPRSS
;
A
#
# COMPACT_ATOMS: atom_id res chain seq x y z
N GLN A 1 -1.05 0.91 27.85
CA GLN A 1 -0.24 -0.33 27.80
C GLN A 1 -0.08 -0.71 26.34
N ASP A 2 1.17 -0.66 25.90
CA ASP A 2 1.64 -0.83 24.54
C ASP A 2 1.19 -2.18 23.98
N LYS A 3 0.26 -2.19 23.02
CA LYS A 3 -0.09 -3.41 22.25
C LYS A 3 1.00 -3.58 21.19
N GLY A 4 2.19 -3.94 21.65
CA GLY A 4 3.30 -4.31 20.78
C GLY A 4 2.81 -5.34 19.77
N THR A 5 3.01 -5.06 18.50
CA THR A 5 2.72 -5.95 17.39
C THR A 5 3.34 -7.31 17.71
N LYS A 6 2.52 -8.34 17.96
CA LYS A 6 3.00 -9.70 18.22
C LYS A 6 3.73 -10.17 16.96
N MET A 7 5.06 -10.07 16.95
CA MET A 7 5.86 -10.70 15.90
C MET A 7 5.53 -12.19 15.93
N THR A 8 4.98 -12.67 14.82
CA THR A 8 4.69 -14.08 14.65
C THR A 8 5.75 -14.63 13.72
N GLU A 9 6.83 -15.14 14.30
CA GLU A 9 7.92 -15.77 13.58
C GLU A 9 7.56 -17.23 13.29
N PHE A 10 7.93 -17.70 12.10
CA PHE A 10 7.74 -19.08 11.67
C PHE A 10 9.06 -19.66 11.20
N TRP A 11 9.29 -20.91 11.56
CA TRP A 11 10.47 -21.66 11.17
C TRP A 11 10.05 -22.80 10.25
N LEU A 12 10.58 -22.83 9.03
CA LEU A 12 10.44 -23.96 8.11
C LEU A 12 11.70 -24.81 8.21
N ILE A 13 11.55 -26.06 8.66
CA ILE A 13 12.67 -26.97 8.92
C ILE A 13 12.46 -28.24 8.11
N SER A 14 13.51 -28.69 7.42
CA SER A 14 13.58 -30.00 6.76
C SER A 14 14.61 -30.86 7.48
N ALA A 15 14.30 -32.14 7.67
CA ALA A 15 15.18 -33.12 8.28
C ALA A 15 15.18 -34.41 7.46
N PRO A 16 16.34 -35.08 7.30
CA PRO A 16 16.41 -36.34 6.56
C PRO A 16 15.57 -37.42 7.24
N GLY A 17 14.88 -38.23 6.44
CA GLY A 17 14.20 -39.43 6.94
C GLY A 17 15.26 -40.47 7.33
N GLU A 18 15.48 -40.70 8.63
CA GLU A 18 16.48 -41.68 9.09
C GLU A 18 16.11 -43.09 8.61
N LYS A 19 14.95 -43.60 9.06
CA LYS A 19 14.37 -44.89 8.64
C LYS A 19 13.04 -44.70 7.92
N THR A 20 12.19 -43.82 8.44
CA THR A 20 10.99 -43.31 7.75
C THR A 20 10.79 -41.83 8.11
N CYS A 21 10.18 -41.05 7.21
CA CYS A 21 9.86 -39.64 7.48
C CYS A 21 8.97 -39.48 8.72
N GLN A 22 8.12 -40.47 9.00
CA GLN A 22 7.25 -40.49 10.18
C GLN A 22 8.05 -40.60 11.49
N GLN A 23 9.08 -41.46 11.53
CA GLN A 23 9.91 -41.60 12.72
C GLN A 23 10.73 -40.34 13.00
N THR A 24 11.31 -39.72 11.96
CA THR A 24 12.00 -38.43 12.12
C THR A 24 11.05 -37.36 12.65
N TRP A 25 9.82 -37.28 12.12
CA TRP A 25 8.79 -36.37 12.61
C TRP A 25 8.45 -36.58 14.08
N GLU A 26 8.20 -37.83 14.50
CA GLU A 26 7.85 -38.16 15.88
C GLU A 26 8.97 -37.82 16.86
N LYS A 27 10.23 -38.09 16.47
CA LYS A 27 11.42 -37.75 17.27
C LYS A 27 11.56 -36.24 17.46
N LEU A 28 11.44 -35.47 16.38
CA LEU A 28 11.48 -34.00 16.44
C LEU A 28 10.31 -33.45 17.28
N HIS A 29 9.10 -33.95 17.03
CA HIS A 29 7.89 -33.52 17.73
C HIS A 29 7.93 -33.85 19.23
N ALA A 30 8.48 -35.01 19.61
CA ALA A 30 8.68 -35.37 21.01
C ALA A 30 9.69 -34.44 21.68
N ALA A 31 10.79 -34.14 21.01
CA ALA A 31 11.86 -33.29 21.53
C ALA A 31 11.45 -31.83 21.69
N THR A 32 10.69 -31.26 20.75
CA THR A 32 10.38 -29.81 20.77
C THR A 32 8.99 -29.49 21.31
N THR A 33 7.98 -30.36 21.12
CA THR A 33 6.62 -30.12 21.60
C THR A 33 6.33 -30.94 22.85
N LYS A 34 6.33 -32.27 22.77
CA LYS A 34 5.77 -33.14 23.83
C LYS A 34 6.49 -33.04 25.17
N ASN A 35 7.83 -32.94 25.14
CA ASN A 35 8.64 -32.98 26.35
C ASN A 35 8.99 -31.59 26.88
N ASN A 36 9.02 -30.57 26.01
CA ASN A 36 9.61 -29.26 26.33
C ASN A 36 8.70 -28.06 25.98
N ASN A 37 7.56 -28.26 25.31
CA ASN A 37 6.62 -27.20 24.90
C ASN A 37 7.28 -25.97 24.24
N LEU A 38 8.34 -26.18 23.47
CA LEU A 38 9.14 -25.11 22.85
C LEU A 38 8.52 -24.58 21.56
N SER A 39 7.69 -25.38 20.87
CA SER A 39 7.13 -25.02 19.57
C SER A 39 5.82 -25.76 19.26
N THR A 40 5.00 -25.13 18.41
CA THR A 40 3.85 -25.79 17.77
C THR A 40 4.26 -26.27 16.39
N ASN A 41 4.30 -27.58 16.20
CA ASN A 41 4.74 -28.18 14.95
C ASN A 41 3.56 -28.53 14.04
N SER A 42 3.72 -28.36 12.73
CA SER A 42 2.76 -28.84 11.72
C SER A 42 3.52 -29.44 10.53
N LYS A 43 3.01 -30.52 9.96
CA LYS A 43 3.61 -31.13 8.76
C LYS A 43 3.38 -30.22 7.56
N PHE A 44 4.39 -30.12 6.69
CA PHE A 44 4.32 -29.39 5.43
C PHE A 44 4.53 -30.39 4.29
N ASN A 45 3.49 -30.67 3.51
CA ASN A 45 3.60 -31.64 2.42
C ASN A 45 4.16 -30.95 1.18
N ILE A 46 5.35 -31.37 0.78
CA ILE A 46 5.98 -30.96 -0.48
C ILE A 46 5.63 -32.03 -1.51
N PRO A 47 5.03 -31.68 -2.66
CA PRO A 47 4.76 -32.64 -3.73
C PRO A 47 6.06 -33.15 -4.33
N ASP A 48 6.01 -34.31 -4.97
CA ASP A 48 7.15 -34.82 -5.73
C ASP A 48 7.44 -33.89 -6.92
N LEU A 49 8.58 -33.21 -6.85
CA LEU A 49 9.08 -32.36 -7.92
C LEU A 49 10.05 -33.18 -8.78
N LYS A 50 9.89 -33.12 -10.11
CA LYS A 50 10.91 -33.65 -11.01
C LYS A 50 12.19 -32.85 -10.82
N VAL A 51 13.25 -33.53 -10.39
CA VAL A 51 14.58 -32.94 -10.21
C VAL A 51 15.41 -33.16 -11.47
N GLY A 52 16.12 -32.12 -11.90
CA GLY A 52 17.07 -32.18 -13.01
C GLY A 52 18.42 -32.78 -12.61
N THR A 53 19.48 -32.43 -13.32
CA THR A 53 20.85 -32.79 -12.92
C THR A 53 21.28 -32.01 -11.68
N LEU A 54 22.31 -32.49 -10.97
CA LEU A 54 22.87 -31.80 -9.81
C LEU A 54 23.31 -30.37 -10.15
N ASP A 55 23.91 -30.17 -11.32
CA ASP A 55 24.35 -28.85 -11.81
C ASP A 55 23.16 -27.86 -11.93
N VAL A 56 22.05 -28.33 -12.50
CA VAL A 56 20.80 -27.54 -12.56
C VAL A 56 20.26 -27.24 -11.17
N LEU A 57 20.32 -28.18 -10.22
CA LEU A 57 19.87 -27.95 -8.84
C LEU A 57 20.71 -26.90 -8.11
N VAL A 58 22.03 -26.89 -8.35
CA VAL A 58 22.93 -25.87 -7.77
C VAL A 58 22.58 -24.48 -8.31
N GLY A 59 22.43 -24.35 -9.63
CA GLY A 59 22.01 -23.07 -10.24
C GLY A 59 20.64 -22.59 -9.76
N LEU A 60 19.67 -23.51 -9.66
CA LEU A 60 18.32 -23.19 -9.16
C LEU A 60 18.33 -22.75 -7.69
N SER A 61 19.26 -23.23 -6.86
CA SER A 61 19.36 -22.80 -5.46
C SER A 61 19.64 -21.29 -5.34
N ASP A 62 20.56 -20.77 -6.15
CA ASP A 62 20.89 -19.34 -6.16
C ASP A 62 19.75 -18.49 -6.76
N GLU A 63 19.08 -19.00 -7.80
CA GLU A 63 17.93 -18.34 -8.40
C GLU A 63 16.72 -18.28 -7.45
N LEU A 64 16.46 -19.36 -6.70
CA LEU A 64 15.40 -19.42 -5.70
C LEU A 64 15.66 -18.45 -4.55
N ALA A 65 16.91 -18.32 -4.08
CA ALA A 65 17.25 -17.35 -3.03
C ALA A 65 17.00 -15.90 -3.49
N LYS A 66 17.34 -15.57 -4.74
CA LYS A 66 17.04 -14.25 -5.33
C LYS A 66 15.55 -14.01 -5.47
N LEU A 67 14.80 -15.03 -5.93
CA LEU A 67 13.35 -14.96 -6.06
C LEU A 67 12.70 -14.76 -4.69
N ASP A 68 13.12 -15.49 -3.66
CA ASP A 68 12.56 -15.37 -2.31
C ASP A 68 12.70 -13.95 -1.77
N ALA A 69 13.91 -13.37 -1.83
CA ALA A 69 14.16 -11.99 -1.44
C ALA A 69 13.32 -10.98 -2.25
N PHE A 70 13.17 -11.22 -3.56
CA PHE A 70 12.34 -10.38 -4.43
C PHE A 70 10.86 -10.46 -4.04
N VAL A 71 10.30 -11.66 -3.89
CA VAL A 71 8.90 -11.89 -3.52
C VAL A 71 8.61 -11.30 -2.14
N GLU A 72 9.49 -11.50 -1.17
CA GLU A 72 9.38 -10.88 0.16
C GLU A 72 9.32 -9.35 0.05
N GLY A 73 10.20 -8.76 -0.77
CA GLY A 73 10.20 -7.32 -1.03
C GLY A 73 8.88 -6.82 -1.61
N VAL A 74 8.32 -7.52 -2.60
CA VAL A 74 7.03 -7.17 -3.21
C VAL A 74 5.89 -7.30 -2.20
N VAL A 75 5.86 -8.36 -1.39
CA VAL A 75 4.83 -8.56 -0.36
C VAL A 75 4.90 -7.46 0.70
N LYS A 76 6.10 -7.10 1.17
CA LYS A 76 6.30 -5.97 2.11
C LYS A 76 5.82 -4.66 1.51
N LYS A 77 6.13 -4.42 0.23
CA LYS A 77 5.67 -3.22 -0.50
C LYS A 77 4.14 -3.16 -0.56
N VAL A 78 3.47 -4.27 -0.88
CA VAL A 78 1.99 -4.35 -0.89
C VAL A 78 1.42 -4.03 0.49
N ALA A 79 1.97 -4.62 1.56
CA ALA A 79 1.52 -4.37 2.92
C ALA A 79 1.70 -2.89 3.33
N GLN A 80 2.84 -2.29 2.97
CA GLN A 80 3.12 -0.89 3.23
C GLN A 80 2.14 0.03 2.49
N TYR A 81 1.86 -0.22 1.21
CA TYR A 81 0.88 0.57 0.46
C TYR A 81 -0.52 0.46 1.05
N MET A 82 -0.94 -0.72 1.52
CA MET A 82 -2.21 -0.82 2.24
C MET A 82 -2.24 0.00 3.52
N ALA A 83 -1.12 0.07 4.26
CA ALA A 83 -1.02 0.95 5.42
C ALA A 83 -1.08 2.44 5.04
N ASP A 84 -0.49 2.82 3.91
CA ASP A 84 -0.48 4.21 3.44
C ASP A 84 -1.85 4.66 2.93
N VAL A 85 -2.61 3.75 2.31
CA VAL A 85 -3.98 3.99 1.83
C VAL A 85 -4.99 4.07 2.98
N LEU A 86 -4.80 3.28 4.05
CA LEU A 86 -5.71 3.31 5.19
C LEU A 86 -5.56 4.56 6.08
N GLU A 87 -4.54 5.39 5.87
CA GLU A 87 -4.29 6.69 6.52
C GLU A 87 -4.57 6.68 8.04
N ASP A 88 -5.79 7.05 8.46
CA ASP A 88 -6.23 7.13 9.86
C ASP A 88 -6.61 5.77 10.49
N SER A 89 -6.75 4.71 9.69
CA SER A 89 -7.14 3.35 10.10
C SER A 89 -6.01 2.32 9.96
N LYS A 90 -4.75 2.75 10.18
CA LYS A 90 -3.56 1.88 10.08
C LYS A 90 -3.60 0.67 11.01
N ASP A 91 -4.31 0.77 12.13
CA ASP A 91 -4.56 -0.33 13.07
C ASP A 91 -5.35 -1.49 12.43
N LYS A 92 -6.12 -1.23 11.37
CA LYS A 92 -6.90 -2.24 10.63
C LYS A 92 -6.15 -2.89 9.48
N VAL A 93 -4.89 -2.53 9.24
CA VAL A 93 -4.08 -3.13 8.15
C VAL A 93 -4.04 -4.65 8.28
N GLN A 94 -3.82 -5.16 9.49
CA GLN A 94 -3.72 -6.60 9.76
C GLN A 94 -5.05 -7.35 9.52
N GLU A 95 -6.19 -6.65 9.56
CA GLU A 95 -7.51 -7.23 9.28
C GLU A 95 -7.77 -7.34 7.77
N ASN A 96 -7.13 -6.48 6.97
CA ASN A 96 -7.28 -6.43 5.52
C ASN A 96 -6.23 -7.25 4.78
N LEU A 97 -5.06 -7.51 5.41
CA LEU A 97 -4.03 -8.41 4.87
C LEU A 97 -4.44 -9.88 5.05
N LEU A 98 -5.39 -10.31 4.22
CA LEU A 98 -5.88 -11.69 4.18
C LEU A 98 -5.38 -12.38 2.92
N ALA A 99 -5.03 -13.67 3.05
CA ALA A 99 -4.64 -14.50 1.92
C ALA A 99 -5.72 -15.57 1.71
N ASN A 100 -6.34 -15.60 0.51
CA ASN A 100 -7.52 -16.43 0.21
C ASN A 100 -8.71 -16.20 1.17
N GLY A 101 -8.90 -14.96 1.65
CA GLY A 101 -9.98 -14.62 2.59
C GLY A 101 -9.79 -15.13 4.01
N GLY A 102 -8.66 -15.79 4.31
CA GLY A 102 -8.25 -16.20 5.65
C GLY A 102 -7.11 -15.35 6.20
N LYS A 103 -6.95 -15.34 7.53
CA LYS A 103 -5.75 -14.77 8.18
C LYS A 103 -4.51 -15.49 7.66
N VAL A 104 -3.44 -14.75 7.40
CA VAL A 104 -2.15 -15.28 6.88
C VAL A 104 -1.66 -16.51 7.67
N LEU A 105 -1.85 -16.51 8.99
CA LEU A 105 -1.51 -17.63 9.90
C LEU A 105 -2.23 -18.94 9.56
N THR A 106 -3.48 -18.86 9.10
CA THR A 106 -4.27 -20.01 8.65
C THR A 106 -3.81 -20.42 7.25
N THR A 107 -3.43 -19.46 6.41
CA THR A 107 -3.00 -19.72 5.03
C THR A 107 -1.64 -20.41 4.96
N ILE A 108 -0.67 -20.12 5.84
CA ILE A 108 0.62 -20.83 5.88
C ILE A 108 0.44 -22.34 6.10
N LYS A 109 -0.54 -22.75 6.91
CA LYS A 109 -0.90 -24.18 7.09
C LYS A 109 -1.53 -24.81 5.85
N ILE A 110 -2.16 -24.00 4.99
CA ILE A 110 -2.88 -24.44 3.78
C ILE A 110 -1.96 -24.47 2.55
N VAL A 111 -0.95 -23.59 2.48
CA VAL A 111 -0.01 -23.51 1.34
C VAL A 111 0.70 -24.85 1.11
N GLY A 112 0.99 -25.62 2.16
CA GLY A 112 1.57 -26.97 2.08
C GLY A 112 0.61 -28.08 1.65
N THR A 113 -0.49 -27.77 0.95
CA THR A 113 -1.43 -28.77 0.42
C THR A 113 -1.31 -28.87 -1.10
N GLU A 114 -1.49 -30.07 -1.65
CA GLU A 114 -1.41 -30.36 -3.09
C GLU A 114 -2.27 -29.42 -3.97
N LYS A 115 -3.36 -28.86 -3.42
CA LYS A 115 -4.23 -27.92 -4.16
C LYS A 115 -3.52 -26.64 -4.58
N SER A 116 -2.53 -26.17 -3.81
CA SER A 116 -1.74 -24.97 -4.14
C SER A 116 -0.82 -25.21 -5.35
N PHE A 117 -0.42 -26.46 -5.58
CA PHE A 117 0.48 -26.85 -6.65
C PHE A 117 -0.24 -27.24 -7.95
N LYS A 118 -1.55 -27.50 -7.91
CA LYS A 118 -2.37 -27.78 -9.10
C LYS A 118 -2.46 -26.63 -10.09
N ASN A 119 -2.17 -25.40 -9.66
CA ASN A 119 -2.14 -24.23 -10.54
C ASN A 119 -0.88 -24.19 -11.42
N TYR A 120 0.10 -25.09 -11.19
CA TYR A 120 1.30 -25.20 -11.99
C TYR A 120 1.24 -26.46 -12.86
N PRO A 121 1.39 -26.36 -14.19
CA PRO A 121 1.34 -27.52 -15.08
C PRO A 121 2.41 -28.56 -14.73
N SER A 122 2.00 -29.80 -14.48
CA SER A 122 2.88 -30.91 -14.08
C SER A 122 3.76 -31.49 -15.20
N SER A 123 3.71 -30.93 -16.41
CA SER A 123 4.27 -31.53 -17.63
C SER A 123 5.47 -30.82 -18.25
N SER A 124 5.93 -29.68 -17.72
CA SER A 124 7.09 -28.97 -18.26
C SER A 124 8.31 -29.20 -17.36
N ASP A 125 9.38 -29.73 -17.94
CA ASP A 125 10.68 -29.97 -17.27
C ASP A 125 11.39 -28.66 -16.85
N THR A 126 10.75 -27.50 -17.07
CA THR A 126 11.14 -26.16 -16.61
C THR A 126 10.13 -25.58 -15.61
N VAL A 127 10.20 -26.14 -14.40
CA VAL A 127 10.16 -25.53 -13.06
C VAL A 127 9.10 -24.43 -12.78
N PRO A 128 8.12 -24.66 -11.88
CA PRO A 128 7.15 -23.66 -11.35
C PRO A 128 7.72 -22.27 -10.98
N PHE A 129 9.02 -22.21 -10.68
CA PHE A 129 9.82 -20.99 -10.47
C PHE A 129 9.52 -19.87 -11.48
N LEU A 130 9.57 -20.16 -12.79
CA LEU A 130 9.45 -19.12 -13.82
C LEU A 130 8.04 -18.51 -13.85
N PHE A 131 7.02 -19.32 -13.59
CA PHE A 131 5.64 -18.85 -13.50
C PHE A 131 5.43 -17.95 -12.28
N ILE A 132 6.00 -18.34 -11.12
CA ILE A 132 5.98 -17.51 -9.91
C ILE A 132 6.68 -16.18 -10.16
N PHE A 133 7.89 -16.21 -10.71
CA PHE A 133 8.65 -14.99 -11.01
C PHE A 133 7.87 -14.05 -11.93
N LYS A 134 7.36 -14.55 -13.05
CA LYS A 134 6.55 -13.74 -13.99
C LYS A 134 5.31 -13.17 -13.34
N GLY A 135 4.57 -13.99 -12.57
CA GLY A 135 3.36 -13.56 -11.88
C GLY A 135 3.63 -12.46 -10.84
N VAL A 136 4.65 -12.65 -9.99
CA VAL A 136 5.01 -11.65 -8.97
C VAL A 136 5.56 -10.38 -9.60
N ASN A 137 6.36 -10.50 -10.65
CA ASN A 137 6.87 -9.33 -11.38
C ASN A 137 5.74 -8.52 -12.03
N GLN A 138 4.73 -9.19 -12.60
CA GLN A 138 3.55 -8.51 -13.13
C GLN A 138 2.78 -7.78 -12.02
N ILE A 139 2.62 -8.40 -10.85
CA ILE A 139 1.98 -7.77 -9.68
C ILE A 139 2.77 -6.53 -9.22
N ASP A 140 4.10 -6.61 -9.12
CA ASP A 140 4.91 -5.45 -8.70
C ASP A 140 4.77 -4.28 -9.70
N ASN A 141 4.78 -4.58 -11.00
CA ASN A 141 4.61 -3.57 -12.04
C ASN A 141 3.22 -2.90 -11.96
N ASP A 142 2.14 -3.67 -11.84
CA ASP A 142 0.79 -3.11 -11.69
C ASP A 142 0.65 -2.30 -10.40
N LEU A 143 1.23 -2.78 -9.30
CA LEU A 143 1.26 -2.07 -8.02
C LEU A 143 1.98 -0.72 -8.16
N ASN A 144 3.17 -0.69 -8.75
CA ASN A 144 3.95 0.55 -8.93
C ASN A 144 3.20 1.56 -9.80
N LEU A 145 2.55 1.11 -10.88
CA LEU A 145 1.74 1.95 -11.76
C LEU A 145 0.55 2.57 -11.00
N ARG A 146 -0.22 1.75 -10.28
CA ARG A 146 -1.37 2.22 -9.50
C ARG A 146 -0.95 3.14 -8.35
N ALA A 147 0.13 2.81 -7.66
CA ALA A 147 0.67 3.62 -6.58
C ALA A 147 1.12 5.00 -7.08
N SER A 148 1.79 5.06 -8.24
CA SER A 148 2.18 6.33 -8.86
C SER A 148 0.95 7.18 -9.21
N ALA A 149 -0.07 6.59 -9.82
CA ALA A 149 -1.32 7.30 -10.13
C ALA A 149 -2.01 7.82 -8.87
N TYR A 150 -2.12 6.99 -7.82
CA TYR A 150 -2.70 7.37 -6.54
C TYR A 150 -1.96 8.54 -5.89
N ASN A 151 -0.62 8.45 -5.80
CA ASN A 151 0.19 9.50 -5.17
C ASN A 151 0.13 10.83 -5.92
N ASN A 152 0.07 10.80 -7.26
CA ASN A 152 -0.15 11.99 -8.07
C ASN A 152 -1.51 12.64 -7.78
N LEU A 153 -2.60 11.86 -7.73
CA LEU A 153 -3.93 12.36 -7.40
C LEU A 153 -4.00 12.91 -5.97
N LYS A 154 -3.43 12.21 -5.00
CA LYS A 154 -3.33 12.66 -3.61
C LYS A 154 -2.57 13.98 -3.50
N GLY A 155 -1.43 14.11 -4.18
CA GLY A 155 -0.66 15.36 -4.22
C GLY A 155 -1.43 16.52 -4.85
N ASN A 156 -2.16 16.25 -5.94
CA ASN A 156 -3.02 17.24 -6.58
C ASN A 156 -4.15 17.70 -5.65
N LEU A 157 -4.80 16.77 -4.95
CA LEU A 157 -5.85 17.08 -3.98
C LEU A 157 -5.30 17.93 -2.82
N GLN A 158 -4.18 17.55 -2.22
CA GLN A 158 -3.53 18.34 -1.17
C GLN A 158 -3.18 19.76 -1.64
N ASN A 159 -2.73 19.92 -2.89
CA ASN A 159 -2.45 21.23 -3.47
C ASN A 159 -3.73 22.06 -3.66
N LEU A 160 -4.84 21.44 -4.06
CA LEU A 160 -6.14 22.13 -4.17
C LEU A 160 -6.67 22.55 -2.80
N GLU A 161 -6.59 21.67 -1.80
CA GLU A 161 -6.97 21.98 -0.42
C GLU A 161 -6.17 23.16 0.13
N ARG A 162 -4.85 23.17 -0.10
CA ARG A 162 -3.99 24.31 0.28
C ARG A 162 -4.36 25.61 -0.43
N LYS A 163 -4.75 25.55 -1.70
CA LYS A 163 -5.22 26.73 -2.44
C LYS A 163 -6.57 27.24 -1.91
N ASN A 164 -7.41 26.38 -1.36
CA ASN A 164 -8.70 26.75 -0.80
C ASN A 164 -8.64 27.16 0.68
N ALA A 165 -7.55 26.81 1.37
CA ALA A 165 -7.30 27.21 2.76
C ALA A 165 -6.48 28.53 2.83
N GLY A 166 -6.66 29.29 3.92
CA GLY A 166 -5.86 30.49 4.19
C GLY A 166 -6.68 31.78 4.30
N SER A 167 -5.99 32.91 4.42
CA SER A 167 -6.63 34.23 4.43
C SER A 167 -7.16 34.57 3.03
N LEU A 168 -8.13 35.47 2.95
CA LEU A 168 -8.68 35.97 1.67
C LEU A 168 -7.60 36.47 0.70
N LEU A 169 -6.43 36.86 1.20
CA LEU A 169 -5.31 37.35 0.40
C LEU A 169 -4.65 36.27 -0.45
N THR A 170 -4.65 35.01 0.02
CA THR A 170 -3.89 33.93 -0.62
C THR A 170 -4.75 32.74 -1.04
N ARG A 171 -5.97 32.62 -0.52
CA ARG A 171 -6.88 31.55 -0.91
C ARG A 171 -7.58 31.84 -2.24
N SER A 172 -8.02 30.79 -2.91
CA SER A 172 -8.98 30.87 -4.00
C SER A 172 -10.27 31.54 -3.52
N LEU A 173 -10.82 32.43 -4.35
CA LEU A 173 -12.10 33.11 -4.14
C LEU A 173 -13.23 32.48 -4.95
N ALA A 174 -12.96 31.42 -5.72
CA ALA A 174 -13.92 30.80 -6.65
C ALA A 174 -15.19 30.26 -5.96
N ASP A 175 -15.12 29.94 -4.67
CA ASP A 175 -16.25 29.50 -3.85
C ASP A 175 -16.91 30.63 -3.05
N ILE A 176 -16.38 31.84 -3.12
CA ILE A 176 -16.87 33.03 -2.40
C ILE A 176 -17.61 33.95 -3.35
N VAL A 177 -17.01 34.26 -4.50
CA VAL A 177 -17.55 35.24 -5.45
C VAL A 177 -18.53 34.61 -6.42
N LYS A 178 -19.55 35.37 -6.79
CA LYS A 178 -20.60 34.95 -7.72
C LYS A 178 -20.63 35.88 -8.92
N LYS A 179 -21.37 35.49 -9.96
CA LYS A 179 -21.53 36.29 -11.18
C LYS A 179 -22.11 37.68 -10.86
N GLU A 180 -23.00 37.76 -9.87
CA GLU A 180 -23.69 38.97 -9.48
C GLU A 180 -22.79 39.99 -8.77
N ASP A 181 -21.63 39.55 -8.26
CA ASP A 181 -20.67 40.44 -7.60
C ASP A 181 -19.87 41.27 -8.63
N PHE A 182 -19.94 40.94 -9.93
CA PHE A 182 -19.18 41.59 -11.00
C PHE A 182 -20.08 42.27 -12.02
N VAL A 183 -19.64 43.44 -12.49
CA VAL A 183 -20.13 44.02 -13.74
C VAL A 183 -19.42 43.30 -14.88
N LEU A 184 -20.17 42.49 -15.63
CA LEU A 184 -19.67 41.72 -16.77
C LEU A 184 -20.05 42.40 -18.08
N ASP A 185 -19.28 42.11 -19.14
CA ASP A 185 -19.53 42.56 -20.51
C ASP A 185 -19.62 44.10 -20.67
N SER A 186 -18.89 44.85 -19.85
CA SER A 186 -18.78 46.31 -19.97
C SER A 186 -17.46 46.71 -20.62
N GLU A 187 -17.50 47.64 -21.57
CA GLU A 187 -16.31 48.24 -22.17
C GLU A 187 -15.67 49.32 -21.28
N TYR A 188 -16.43 49.86 -20.32
CA TYR A 188 -16.04 51.04 -19.54
C TYR A 188 -15.92 50.79 -18.04
N LEU A 189 -16.48 49.68 -17.54
CA LEU A 189 -16.49 49.34 -16.12
C LEU A 189 -15.79 48.00 -15.88
N VAL A 190 -15.06 47.93 -14.77
CA VAL A 190 -14.47 46.70 -14.26
C VAL A 190 -14.70 46.64 -12.75
N THR A 191 -15.04 45.46 -12.24
CA THR A 191 -15.09 45.23 -10.79
C THR A 191 -13.73 44.75 -10.30
N LEU A 192 -13.18 45.44 -9.29
CA LEU A 192 -11.97 45.03 -8.59
C LEU A 192 -12.34 44.50 -7.20
N LEU A 193 -11.73 43.37 -6.81
CA LEU A 193 -11.87 42.84 -5.45
C LEU A 193 -10.73 43.38 -4.59
N VAL A 194 -11.07 44.01 -3.45
CA VAL A 194 -10.11 44.57 -2.52
C VAL A 194 -10.25 43.91 -1.16
N ILE A 195 -9.12 43.55 -0.56
CA ILE A 195 -9.07 42.87 0.73
C ILE A 195 -8.68 43.88 1.79
N VAL A 196 -9.61 44.17 2.68
CA VAL A 196 -9.46 45.18 3.73
C VAL A 196 -9.33 44.50 5.10
N PRO A 197 -8.28 44.79 5.88
CA PRO A 197 -8.20 44.34 7.27
C PRO A 197 -9.41 44.82 8.07
N LYS A 198 -10.02 43.96 8.90
CA LYS A 198 -11.24 44.29 9.66
C LYS A 198 -11.14 45.59 10.47
N ILE A 199 -9.95 45.89 11.00
CA ILE A 199 -9.69 47.09 11.80
C ILE A 199 -9.83 48.37 10.97
N SER A 200 -9.51 48.32 9.67
CA SER A 200 -9.52 49.47 8.75
C SER A 200 -10.80 49.55 7.90
N TYR A 201 -11.80 48.71 8.16
CA TYR A 201 -13.04 48.68 7.37
C TYR A 201 -13.76 50.04 7.35
N ASN A 202 -13.85 50.70 8.51
CA ASN A 202 -14.51 52.01 8.61
C ASN A 202 -13.77 53.13 7.85
N ASP A 203 -12.46 53.00 7.69
CA ASP A 203 -11.65 53.97 6.95
C ASP A 203 -11.78 53.74 5.45
N TRP A 204 -11.80 52.46 5.01
CA TRP A 204 -12.05 52.08 3.62
C TRP A 204 -13.36 52.65 3.09
N VAL A 205 -14.47 52.42 3.80
CA VAL A 205 -15.81 52.88 3.38
C VAL A 205 -15.88 54.41 3.22
N LYS A 206 -15.10 55.16 4.00
CA LYS A 206 -15.06 56.63 3.93
C LYS A 206 -14.20 57.18 2.79
N GLN A 207 -13.22 56.41 2.31
CA GLN A 207 -12.16 56.92 1.44
C GLN A 207 -12.13 56.28 0.05
N TYR A 208 -12.69 55.08 -0.14
CA TYR A 208 -12.48 54.33 -1.41
C TYR A 208 -12.94 55.10 -2.65
N GLU A 209 -14.00 55.92 -2.55
CA GLU A 209 -14.54 56.73 -3.65
C GLU A 209 -13.57 57.81 -4.14
N THR A 210 -12.57 58.21 -3.34
CA THR A 210 -11.60 59.26 -3.68
C THR A 210 -10.17 58.77 -3.82
N LEU A 211 -9.92 57.45 -3.72
CA LEU A 211 -8.58 56.87 -3.88
C LEU A 211 -8.05 56.98 -5.31
N ALA A 212 -8.94 57.02 -6.30
CA ALA A 212 -8.61 57.17 -7.70
C ALA A 212 -9.73 57.92 -8.44
N GLU A 213 -9.42 58.44 -9.62
CA GLU A 213 -10.43 59.01 -10.50
C GLU A 213 -11.36 57.92 -11.05
N MET A 214 -12.60 58.30 -11.40
CA MET A 214 -13.59 57.43 -12.05
C MET A 214 -14.03 56.20 -11.22
N VAL A 215 -13.92 56.26 -9.89
CA VAL A 215 -14.52 55.26 -8.99
C VAL A 215 -16.03 55.49 -8.91
N VAL A 216 -16.83 54.43 -9.05
CA VAL A 216 -18.29 54.50 -8.97
C VAL A 216 -18.73 54.66 -7.51
N PRO A 217 -19.46 55.72 -7.13
CA PRO A 217 -19.91 55.88 -5.75
C PRO A 217 -20.93 54.81 -5.33
N ARG A 218 -20.89 54.44 -4.05
CA ARG A 218 -21.72 53.41 -3.39
C ARG A 218 -21.59 52.00 -4.00
N SER A 219 -20.44 51.66 -4.57
CA SER A 219 -20.19 50.34 -5.19
C SER A 219 -19.47 49.33 -4.30
N SER A 220 -18.90 49.76 -3.16
CA SER A 220 -18.12 48.90 -2.25
C SER A 220 -18.84 48.57 -0.94
#